data_AF-A0AAE8X187-F1
#
_entry.id   AF-A0AAE8X187-F1
#
_cell.length_a   1.000
_cell.length_b   1.000
_cell.length_c   1.000
_cell.angle_alpha   90.00
_cell.angle_beta   90.00
_cell.angle_gamma   90.00
#
_symmetry.space_group_name_H-M   'P 1'
#
loop_
_entity.id
_entity.type
_entity.pdbx_description
1 polymer ?
#
loop_
_entity_poly.entity_id
_entity_poly.type
_entity_poly.pdbx_seq_one_letter_code
_entity_poly.pdbx_strand_id
1 'polypeptide(L)'
;MQHISHDITGIKLEPIVALSSSRAVGAEVLSVLSPHQQSESFFQDWSATRALVLLEAQIAALKNPFPCDNLFINLPITVLTIPEMFQRLLQLNSPPLNIELVEPASFFSLSDPVRQRVSCALQQLTARGHRIWLDDIDEASGQAFLSCRLPLCGIKIDKIAFWRLRETPALTQLVTLCSKIAANVLIEGIETERDRTCALHAGARFGQGYYWPSWRWQED
;
A
#
# COMPACT_ATOMS: atom_id res chain seq x y z
N MET A 1 6.74 -18.84 16.53
CA MET A 1 7.11 -17.74 15.62
C MET A 1 8.53 -17.32 15.93
N GLN A 2 9.42 -17.22 14.92
CA GLN A 2 10.68 -16.50 15.12
C GLN A 2 10.33 -15.02 15.34
N HIS A 3 10.75 -14.42 16.46
CA HIS A 3 10.51 -13.01 16.73
C HIS A 3 11.13 -12.16 15.60
N ILE A 4 10.29 -11.50 14.80
CA ILE A 4 10.69 -10.65 13.67
C ILE A 4 11.38 -9.39 14.20
N SER A 5 10.82 -8.84 15.27
CA SER A 5 11.41 -7.84 16.16
C SER A 5 10.62 -7.84 17.47
N HIS A 6 11.26 -7.52 18.60
CA HIS A 6 10.56 -7.29 19.87
C HIS A 6 9.72 -6.00 19.85
N ASP A 7 9.96 -5.11 18.87
CA ASP A 7 9.23 -3.86 18.71
C ASP A 7 7.92 -4.00 17.94
N ILE A 8 7.68 -5.14 17.28
CA ILE A 8 6.37 -5.44 16.68
C ILE A 8 5.55 -6.19 17.72
N THR A 9 4.44 -5.59 18.12
CA THR A 9 3.60 -6.04 19.25
C THR A 9 2.24 -6.55 18.80
N GLY A 10 1.95 -6.54 17.49
CA GLY A 10 0.66 -6.97 16.98
C GLY A 10 0.41 -6.58 15.52
N ILE A 11 -0.84 -6.78 15.10
CA ILE A 11 -1.33 -6.45 13.76
C ILE A 11 -2.53 -5.51 13.88
N LYS A 12 -2.58 -4.52 13.00
CA LYS A 12 -3.70 -3.59 12.81
C LYS A 12 -4.25 -3.78 11.41
N LEU A 13 -5.56 -3.78 11.28
CA LEU A 13 -6.25 -3.69 10.01
C LEU A 13 -6.92 -2.33 9.89
N GLU A 14 -6.54 -1.57 8.87
CA GLU A 14 -7.19 -0.30 8.54
C GLU A 14 -8.17 -0.48 7.38
N PRO A 15 -9.43 -0.03 7.52
CA PRO A 15 -10.41 -0.22 6.48
C PRO A 15 -10.13 0.66 5.26
N ILE A 16 -10.28 0.07 4.08
CA ILE A 16 -10.36 0.79 2.81
C ILE A 16 -11.83 0.90 2.45
N VAL A 17 -12.30 2.14 2.24
CA VAL A 17 -13.72 2.45 2.10
C VAL A 17 -14.03 2.96 0.71
N ALA A 18 -15.10 2.43 0.10
CA ALA A 18 -15.64 2.98 -1.14
C ALA A 18 -16.40 4.29 -0.84
N LEU A 19 -15.83 5.42 -1.28
CA LEU A 19 -16.29 6.76 -0.90
C LEU A 19 -17.74 7.06 -1.27
N SER A 20 -18.23 6.48 -2.38
CA SER A 20 -19.61 6.68 -2.85
C SER A 20 -20.68 6.02 -1.97
N SER A 21 -20.31 4.98 -1.21
CA SER A 21 -21.25 4.18 -0.40
C SER A 21 -20.90 4.14 1.09
N SER A 22 -19.75 4.69 1.47
CA SER A 22 -19.17 4.60 2.81
C SER A 22 -19.06 3.16 3.35
N ARG A 23 -18.97 2.17 2.46
CA ARG A 23 -18.83 0.75 2.81
C ARG A 23 -17.36 0.34 2.78
N ALA A 24 -16.89 -0.35 3.81
CA ALA A 24 -15.59 -1.01 3.79
C ALA A 24 -15.56 -2.09 2.69
N VAL A 25 -14.53 -2.04 1.85
CA VAL A 25 -14.34 -2.95 0.70
C VAL A 25 -13.02 -3.69 0.75
N GLY A 26 -12.15 -3.36 1.68
CA GLY A 26 -10.85 -3.99 1.90
C GLY A 26 -10.29 -3.57 3.24
N ALA A 27 -9.13 -4.14 3.58
CA ALA A 27 -8.36 -3.68 4.72
C ALA A 27 -6.85 -3.75 4.44
N GLU A 28 -6.12 -2.73 4.85
CA GLU A 28 -4.66 -2.72 4.85
C GLU A 28 -4.13 -3.39 6.12
N VAL A 29 -3.13 -4.26 5.94
CA VAL A 29 -2.45 -4.99 7.00
C VAL A 29 -1.23 -4.21 7.46
N LEU A 30 -1.28 -3.74 8.71
CA LEU A 30 -0.23 -2.94 9.33
C LEU A 30 0.35 -3.63 10.56
N SER A 31 1.63 -3.40 10.83
CA SER A 31 2.27 -3.82 12.07
C SER A 31 2.00 -2.81 13.19
N VAL A 32 1.64 -3.29 14.39
CA VAL A 32 1.56 -2.45 15.59
C VAL A 32 2.93 -2.39 16.22
N LEU A 33 3.54 -1.21 16.21
CA LEU A 33 4.83 -0.99 16.85
C LEU A 33 4.70 -0.62 18.33
N SER A 34 5.76 -0.84 19.09
CA SER A 34 5.89 -0.39 20.46
C SER A 34 5.72 1.14 20.54
N PRO A 35 5.16 1.71 21.64
CA PRO A 35 4.80 3.13 21.72
C PRO A 35 5.96 4.12 21.54
N HIS A 36 7.20 3.65 21.60
CA HIS A 36 8.41 4.47 21.45
C HIS A 36 8.94 4.52 20.02
N GLN A 37 8.36 3.76 19.10
CA GLN A 37 8.78 3.68 17.70
C GLN A 37 7.87 4.50 16.80
N GLN A 38 8.45 5.10 15.77
CA GLN A 38 7.72 5.71 14.66
C GLN A 38 7.78 4.77 13.45
N SER A 39 6.64 4.54 12.81
CA SER A 39 6.50 3.58 11.71
C SER A 39 7.46 3.83 10.57
N GLU A 40 7.49 5.06 10.08
CA GLU A 40 8.23 5.45 8.89
C GLU A 40 9.74 5.23 9.09
N SER A 41 10.29 5.61 10.25
CA SER A 41 11.72 5.41 10.56
C SER A 41 12.06 3.97 10.92
N PHE A 42 11.12 3.21 11.48
CA PHE A 42 11.38 1.84 11.90
C PHE A 42 11.61 0.89 10.72
N PHE A 43 10.89 1.08 9.61
CA PHE A 43 10.99 0.21 8.43
C PHE A 43 11.99 0.70 7.36
N GLN A 44 12.46 1.95 7.44
CA GLN A 44 13.27 2.60 6.40
C GLN A 44 14.52 1.79 5.98
N ASP A 45 15.23 1.20 6.94
CA ASP A 45 16.48 0.47 6.68
C ASP A 45 16.31 -1.06 6.60
N TRP A 46 15.08 -1.53 6.39
CA TRP A 46 14.82 -2.96 6.38
C TRP A 46 15.34 -3.64 5.11
N SER A 47 16.07 -4.74 5.30
CA SER A 47 16.44 -5.60 4.19
C SER A 47 15.21 -6.29 3.59
N ALA A 48 15.27 -6.60 2.30
CA ALA A 48 14.24 -7.36 1.61
C ALA A 48 13.89 -8.68 2.34
N THR A 49 14.89 -9.33 2.94
CA THR A 49 14.70 -10.55 3.75
C THR A 49 13.83 -10.29 4.97
N ARG A 50 14.09 -9.21 5.73
CA ARG A 50 13.29 -8.86 6.91
C ARG A 50 11.85 -8.48 6.51
N ALA A 51 11.70 -7.69 5.46
CA ALA A 51 10.38 -7.32 4.93
C ALA A 51 9.56 -8.55 4.53
N LEU A 52 10.17 -9.51 3.83
CA LEU A 52 9.47 -10.71 3.39
C LEU A 52 9.12 -11.66 4.56
N VAL A 53 10.01 -11.77 5.56
CA VAL A 53 9.72 -12.53 6.79
C VAL A 53 8.54 -11.91 7.56
N LEU A 54 8.48 -10.57 7.64
CA LEU A 54 7.33 -9.88 8.22
C LEU A 54 6.04 -10.18 7.46
N LEU A 55 6.08 -10.06 6.14
CA LEU A 55 4.90 -10.34 5.31
C LEU A 55 4.40 -11.77 5.50
N GLU A 56 5.31 -12.75 5.55
CA GLU A 56 4.97 -14.15 5.82
C GLU A 56 4.27 -14.33 7.15
N ALA A 57 4.77 -13.68 8.21
CA ALA A 57 4.15 -13.76 9.52
C ALA A 57 2.79 -13.07 9.57
N GLN A 58 2.64 -11.92 8.90
CA GLN A 58 1.35 -11.24 8.76
C GLN A 58 0.34 -12.16 8.05
N ILE A 59 0.68 -12.74 6.90
CA ILE A 59 -0.19 -13.68 6.17
C ILE A 59 -0.50 -14.91 7.03
N ALA A 60 0.46 -15.43 7.79
CA ALA A 60 0.25 -16.58 8.66
C ALA A 60 -0.71 -16.27 9.83
N ALA A 61 -0.57 -15.11 10.46
CA ALA A 61 -1.46 -14.62 11.52
C ALA A 61 -2.88 -14.38 10.98
N LEU A 62 -3.00 -14.00 9.71
CA LEU A 62 -4.29 -13.74 9.05
C LEU A 62 -5.10 -15.01 8.70
N LYS A 63 -4.65 -16.22 9.09
CA LYS A 63 -5.35 -17.49 8.78
C LYS A 63 -6.56 -17.80 9.67
N ASN A 64 -6.83 -17.00 10.69
CA ASN A 64 -8.06 -17.06 11.50
C ASN A 64 -9.19 -16.29 10.78
N PRO A 65 -10.50 -16.49 11.08
CA PRO A 65 -11.55 -15.78 10.33
C PRO A 65 -11.47 -14.26 10.56
N PHE A 66 -11.05 -13.53 9.52
CA PHE A 66 -11.03 -12.06 9.49
C PHE A 66 -12.29 -11.53 8.81
N PRO A 67 -12.68 -10.28 9.12
CA PRO A 67 -13.88 -9.68 8.55
C PRO A 67 -13.78 -9.33 7.05
N CYS A 68 -12.62 -9.50 6.40
CA CYS A 68 -12.43 -9.14 4.99
C CYS A 68 -11.39 -10.02 4.29
N ASP A 69 -11.72 -10.52 3.10
CA ASP A 69 -10.81 -11.30 2.23
C ASP A 69 -9.97 -10.41 1.28
N ASN A 70 -10.34 -9.14 1.12
CA ASN A 70 -9.67 -8.20 0.22
C ASN A 70 -8.59 -7.40 0.96
N LEU A 71 -7.42 -8.01 1.09
CA LEU A 71 -6.32 -7.47 1.88
C LEU A 71 -5.34 -6.65 1.03
N PHE A 72 -4.81 -5.61 1.65
CA PHE A 72 -3.73 -4.78 1.14
C PHE A 72 -2.49 -4.99 2.01
N ILE A 73 -1.34 -5.21 1.37
CA ILE A 73 -0.08 -5.53 2.04
C ILE A 73 1.06 -4.66 1.51
N ASN A 74 1.91 -4.24 2.43
CA ASN A 74 3.06 -3.40 2.10
C ASN A 74 4.23 -4.26 1.63
N LEU A 75 4.81 -3.91 0.48
CA LEU A 75 5.91 -4.63 -0.12
C LEU A 75 7.00 -3.65 -0.59
N PRO A 76 8.16 -3.61 0.08
CA PRO A 76 9.30 -2.85 -0.41
C PRO A 76 9.74 -3.31 -1.79
N ILE A 77 10.05 -2.36 -2.68
CA ILE A 77 10.47 -2.69 -4.04
C ILE A 77 11.73 -3.56 -4.06
N THR A 78 12.55 -3.50 -3.02
CA THR A 78 13.78 -4.28 -2.85
C THR A 78 13.52 -5.80 -2.85
N VAL A 79 12.33 -6.24 -2.45
CA VAL A 79 11.92 -7.65 -2.55
C VAL A 79 11.85 -8.10 -4.02
N LEU A 80 11.50 -7.20 -4.94
CA LEU A 80 11.38 -7.48 -6.38
C LEU A 80 12.72 -7.34 -7.12
N THR A 81 13.70 -6.64 -6.55
CA THR A 81 15.02 -6.47 -7.17
C THR A 81 15.93 -7.69 -6.94
N ILE A 82 15.70 -8.45 -5.86
CA ILE A 82 16.50 -9.62 -5.47
C ILE A 82 15.79 -10.91 -5.92
N PRO A 83 16.35 -11.68 -6.88
CA PRO A 83 15.69 -12.87 -7.45
C PRO A 83 15.25 -13.89 -6.40
N GLU A 84 16.09 -14.17 -5.40
CA GLU A 84 15.83 -15.16 -4.36
C GLU A 84 14.64 -14.73 -3.49
N MET A 85 14.52 -13.43 -3.18
CA MET A 85 13.41 -12.88 -2.40
C MET A 85 12.12 -12.90 -3.22
N PHE A 86 12.20 -12.54 -4.50
CA PHE A 86 11.04 -12.62 -5.38
C PHE A 86 10.54 -14.07 -5.56
N GLN A 87 11.43 -15.05 -5.68
CA GLN A 87 11.03 -16.46 -5.74
C GLN A 87 10.32 -16.91 -4.46
N ARG A 88 10.80 -16.48 -3.30
CA ARG A 88 10.14 -16.77 -2.02
C ARG A 88 8.78 -16.07 -1.90
N LEU A 89 8.65 -14.84 -2.38
CA LEU A 89 7.36 -14.14 -2.50
C LEU A 89 6.36 -14.93 -3.35
N LEU A 90 6.79 -15.51 -4.47
CA LEU A 90 5.93 -16.33 -5.34
C LEU A 90 5.47 -17.65 -4.71
N GLN A 91 6.14 -18.12 -3.66
CA GLN A 91 5.80 -19.34 -2.93
C GLN A 91 4.82 -19.09 -1.79
N LEU A 92 4.43 -17.83 -1.53
CA LEU A 92 3.45 -17.51 -0.51
C LEU A 92 2.09 -18.10 -0.85
N ASN A 93 1.61 -19.00 0.01
CA ASN A 93 0.27 -19.54 -0.09
C ASN A 93 -0.73 -18.53 0.47
N SER A 94 -1.23 -17.64 -0.40
CA SER A 94 -2.23 -16.61 -0.08
C SER A 94 -3.25 -16.48 -1.21
N PRO A 95 -4.49 -16.07 -0.92
CA PRO A 95 -5.40 -15.59 -1.96
C PRO A 95 -4.80 -14.35 -2.66
N PRO A 96 -5.33 -13.95 -3.84
CA PRO A 96 -4.91 -12.72 -4.49
C PRO A 96 -4.93 -11.52 -3.55
N LEU A 97 -3.79 -10.84 -3.46
CA LEU A 97 -3.56 -9.67 -2.60
C LEU A 97 -3.53 -8.37 -3.40
N ASN A 98 -3.83 -7.26 -2.74
CA ASN A 98 -3.43 -5.92 -3.19
C ASN A 98 -2.04 -5.63 -2.63
N ILE A 99 -1.06 -5.51 -3.51
CA ILE A 99 0.35 -5.31 -3.16
C ILE A 99 0.66 -3.83 -3.32
N GLU A 100 0.95 -3.16 -2.22
CA GLU A 100 1.33 -1.75 -2.17
C GLU A 100 2.86 -1.64 -2.21
N LEU A 101 3.39 -1.07 -3.29
CA LEU A 101 4.81 -0.81 -3.40
C LEU A 101 5.15 0.40 -2.54
N VAL A 102 5.78 0.15 -1.40
CA VAL A 102 6.28 1.23 -0.52
C VAL A 102 7.50 1.90 -1.14
N GLU A 103 7.61 3.21 -0.96
CA GLU A 103 8.65 4.07 -1.53
C GLU A 103 8.83 3.89 -3.06
N PRO A 104 7.75 4.02 -3.86
CA PRO A 104 7.80 3.67 -5.28
C PRO A 104 8.78 4.54 -6.07
N ALA A 105 9.09 5.76 -5.60
CA ALA A 105 10.08 6.64 -6.21
C ALA A 105 11.48 6.00 -6.34
N SER A 106 11.84 5.06 -5.46
CA SER A 106 13.10 4.31 -5.53
C SER A 106 13.26 3.53 -6.86
N PHE A 107 12.17 3.21 -7.55
CA PHE A 107 12.17 2.61 -8.88
C PHE A 107 13.02 3.41 -9.90
N PHE A 108 12.98 4.74 -9.83
CA PHE A 108 13.69 5.60 -10.78
C PHE A 108 15.20 5.64 -10.55
N SER A 109 15.66 5.30 -9.35
CA SER A 109 17.08 5.20 -8.98
C SER A 109 17.72 3.85 -9.35
N LEU A 110 16.90 2.86 -9.74
CA LEU A 110 17.38 1.55 -10.16
C LEU A 110 18.05 1.61 -11.55
N SER A 111 19.06 0.76 -11.77
CA SER A 111 19.66 0.56 -13.09
C SER A 111 18.66 -0.09 -14.05
N ASP A 112 18.84 0.11 -15.36
CA ASP A 112 17.93 -0.44 -16.39
C ASP A 112 17.69 -1.95 -16.28
N PRO A 113 18.72 -2.81 -16.08
CA PRO A 113 18.50 -4.24 -15.92
C PRO A 113 17.64 -4.57 -14.70
N VAL A 114 17.77 -3.80 -13.61
CA VAL A 114 16.99 -4.00 -12.39
C VAL A 114 15.56 -3.50 -12.57
N ARG A 115 15.35 -2.34 -13.23
CA ARG A 115 14.01 -1.86 -13.59
C ARG A 115 13.24 -2.85 -14.46
N GLN A 116 13.91 -3.45 -15.44
CA GLN A 116 13.31 -4.47 -16.30
C GLN A 116 12.91 -5.72 -15.49
N ARG A 117 13.76 -6.13 -14.53
CA ARG A 117 13.46 -7.24 -13.61
C ARG A 117 12.23 -6.96 -12.76
N VAL A 118 12.16 -5.78 -12.14
CA VAL A 118 10.99 -5.34 -11.34
C VAL A 118 9.73 -5.33 -12.19
N SER A 119 9.80 -4.78 -13.41
CA SER A 119 8.64 -4.74 -14.32
C SER A 119 8.13 -6.15 -14.66
N CYS A 120 9.04 -7.09 -14.93
CA CYS A 120 8.70 -8.49 -15.16
C CYS A 120 8.13 -9.17 -13.90
N ALA A 121 8.69 -8.89 -12.73
CA ALA A 121 8.19 -9.41 -11.45
C ALA A 121 6.75 -8.96 -11.18
N LEU A 122 6.45 -7.68 -11.41
CA LEU A 122 5.10 -7.14 -11.28
C LEU A 122 4.11 -7.80 -12.25
N GLN A 123 4.51 -8.00 -13.51
CA GLN A 123 3.68 -8.73 -14.48
C GLN A 123 3.38 -10.17 -14.03
N GLN A 124 4.37 -10.86 -13.47
CA GLN A 124 4.20 -12.22 -12.93
C GLN A 124 3.29 -12.27 -11.70
N LEU A 125 3.30 -11.23 -10.86
CA LEU A 125 2.36 -11.10 -9.74
C LEU A 125 0.94 -10.87 -10.26
N THR A 126 0.77 -9.96 -11.23
CA THR A 126 -0.55 -9.72 -11.85
C THR A 126 -1.10 -10.95 -12.56
N ALA A 127 -0.26 -11.73 -13.25
CA ALA A 127 -0.67 -12.98 -13.89
C ALA A 127 -1.18 -14.04 -12.89
N ARG A 128 -0.79 -13.94 -11.62
CA ARG A 128 -1.30 -14.77 -10.51
C ARG A 128 -2.52 -14.19 -9.81
N GLY A 129 -3.04 -13.05 -10.31
CA GLY A 129 -4.24 -12.39 -9.77
C GLY A 129 -3.95 -11.26 -8.77
N HIS A 130 -2.69 -11.06 -8.37
CA HIS A 130 -2.35 -9.94 -7.48
C HIS A 130 -2.60 -8.59 -8.16
N ARG A 131 -2.92 -7.59 -7.33
CA ARG A 131 -3.29 -6.24 -7.73
C ARG A 131 -2.20 -5.28 -7.27
N ILE A 132 -1.52 -4.60 -8.18
CA ILE A 132 -0.38 -3.74 -7.81
C ILE A 132 -0.85 -2.31 -7.57
N TRP A 133 -0.42 -1.73 -6.46
CA TRP A 133 -0.67 -0.36 -6.06
C TRP A 133 0.66 0.38 -5.86
N LEU A 134 0.66 1.69 -6.13
CA LEU A 134 1.73 2.57 -5.67
C LEU A 134 1.25 3.27 -4.40
N ASP A 135 2.10 3.25 -3.39
CA ASP A 135 1.84 3.91 -2.11
C ASP A 135 2.48 5.30 -2.05
N ASP A 136 2.04 6.14 -1.11
CA ASP A 136 2.60 7.47 -0.84
C ASP A 136 2.81 8.39 -2.07
N ILE A 137 1.81 8.47 -2.96
CA ILE A 137 1.91 9.31 -4.16
C ILE A 137 1.47 10.75 -3.89
N ASP A 138 2.25 11.69 -4.42
CA ASP A 138 2.01 13.11 -4.47
C ASP A 138 2.08 13.64 -5.92
N GLU A 139 1.98 14.96 -6.11
CA GLU A 139 2.03 15.59 -7.42
C GLU A 139 3.32 15.29 -8.19
N ALA A 140 4.47 15.32 -7.49
CA ALA A 140 5.78 15.15 -8.12
C ALA A 140 6.03 13.69 -8.53
N SER A 141 5.79 12.76 -7.61
CA SER A 141 5.95 11.33 -7.85
C SER A 141 4.93 10.80 -8.84
N GLY A 142 3.67 11.24 -8.79
CA GLY A 142 2.64 10.88 -9.77
C GLY A 142 3.05 11.25 -11.19
N GLN A 143 3.62 12.44 -11.39
CA GLN A 143 4.08 12.87 -12.72
C GLN A 143 5.18 11.95 -13.29
N ALA A 144 6.08 11.44 -12.45
CA ALA A 144 7.16 10.55 -12.88
C ALA A 144 6.62 9.21 -13.43
N PHE A 145 5.51 8.70 -12.86
CA PHE A 145 4.93 7.41 -13.25
C PHE A 145 4.07 7.44 -14.52
N LEU A 146 3.71 8.62 -15.05
CA LEU A 146 2.91 8.72 -16.29
C LEU A 146 3.56 8.03 -17.50
N SER A 147 4.89 8.03 -17.55
CA SER A 147 5.65 7.42 -18.65
C SER A 147 5.96 5.93 -18.41
N CYS A 148 5.64 5.41 -17.22
CA CYS A 148 5.90 4.03 -16.85
C CYS A 148 4.81 3.10 -17.36
N ARG A 149 5.21 1.97 -17.93
CA ARG A 149 4.29 0.90 -18.38
C ARG A 149 4.25 -0.24 -17.37
N LEU A 150 3.96 0.09 -16.12
CA LEU A 150 3.81 -0.89 -15.04
C LEU A 150 2.35 -1.40 -14.98
N PRO A 151 2.10 -2.66 -14.59
CA PRO A 151 0.76 -3.24 -14.51
C PRO A 151 0.03 -2.79 -13.23
N LEU A 152 -0.16 -1.48 -13.09
CA LEU A 152 -0.74 -0.86 -11.90
C LEU A 152 -2.27 -0.96 -11.95
N CYS A 153 -2.87 -1.36 -10.83
CA CYS A 153 -4.31 -1.39 -10.67
C CYS A 153 -4.83 -0.20 -9.87
N GLY A 154 -3.99 0.44 -9.05
CA GLY A 154 -4.37 1.63 -8.31
C GLY A 154 -3.20 2.45 -7.80
N ILE A 155 -3.53 3.65 -7.31
CA ILE A 155 -2.63 4.63 -6.70
C ILE A 155 -3.21 5.06 -5.36
N LYS A 156 -2.39 5.12 -4.31
CA LYS A 156 -2.71 5.73 -3.03
C LYS A 156 -2.07 7.12 -2.97
N ILE A 157 -2.88 8.15 -2.81
CA ILE A 157 -2.41 9.52 -2.59
C ILE A 157 -2.12 9.69 -1.10
N ASP A 158 -0.90 10.14 -0.79
CA ASP A 158 -0.41 10.35 0.58
C ASP A 158 -1.27 11.38 1.35
N LYS A 159 -1.38 11.17 2.66
CA LYS A 159 -2.11 12.04 3.59
C LYS A 159 -1.61 13.48 3.60
N ILE A 160 -0.29 13.72 3.48
CA ILE A 160 0.28 15.08 3.49
C ILE A 160 -0.10 15.82 2.21
N ALA A 161 -0.01 15.17 1.06
CA ALA A 161 -0.50 15.70 -0.21
C ALA A 161 -2.00 16.00 -0.14
N PHE A 162 -2.81 15.06 0.37
CA PHE A 162 -4.24 15.27 0.53
C PHE A 162 -4.56 16.48 1.42
N TRP A 163 -4.01 16.55 2.63
CA TRP A 163 -4.29 17.64 3.57
C TRP A 163 -3.89 19.01 3.04
N ARG A 164 -2.77 19.09 2.29
CA ARG A 164 -2.34 20.31 1.63
C ARG A 164 -3.32 20.77 0.56
N LEU A 165 -3.89 19.82 -0.21
CA LEU A 165 -4.65 20.11 -1.42
C LEU A 165 -6.17 20.12 -1.26
N ARG A 166 -6.72 19.51 -0.19
CA ARG A 166 -8.16 19.20 -0.03
C ARG A 166 -9.12 20.38 -0.12
N GLU A 167 -8.63 21.60 0.02
CA GLU A 167 -9.42 22.84 -0.11
C GLU A 167 -9.13 23.61 -1.41
N THR A 168 -8.46 22.98 -2.37
CA THR A 168 -8.00 23.61 -3.61
C THR A 168 -8.40 22.79 -4.85
N PRO A 169 -8.50 23.41 -6.04
CA PRO A 169 -8.71 22.68 -7.29
C PRO A 169 -7.58 21.69 -7.63
N ALA A 170 -6.40 21.84 -7.02
CA ALA A 170 -5.25 21.00 -7.28
C ALA A 170 -5.45 19.54 -6.80
N LEU A 171 -6.34 19.28 -5.84
CA LEU A 171 -6.70 17.89 -5.48
C LEU A 171 -7.33 17.15 -6.66
N THR A 172 -8.30 17.77 -7.34
CA THR A 172 -8.91 17.19 -8.55
C THR A 172 -7.89 16.99 -9.66
N GLN A 173 -6.92 17.90 -9.80
CA GLN A 173 -5.84 17.75 -10.77
C GLN A 173 -4.94 16.55 -10.44
N LEU A 174 -4.57 16.35 -9.17
CA LEU A 174 -3.79 15.21 -8.72
C LEU A 174 -4.54 13.89 -8.91
N VAL A 175 -5.83 13.83 -8.54
CA VAL A 175 -6.65 12.63 -8.77
C VAL A 175 -6.78 12.32 -10.26
N THR A 176 -6.96 13.35 -11.10
CA THR A 176 -7.01 13.21 -12.56
C THR A 176 -5.67 12.70 -13.12
N LEU A 177 -4.55 13.21 -12.60
CA LEU A 177 -3.20 12.75 -12.94
C LEU A 177 -3.06 11.26 -12.60
N CYS A 178 -3.36 10.86 -11.37
CA CYS A 178 -3.27 9.48 -10.91
C CYS A 178 -4.19 8.53 -11.70
N SER A 179 -5.37 9.00 -12.10
CA SER A 179 -6.34 8.23 -12.90
C SER A 179 -5.84 7.94 -14.33
N LYS A 180 -4.84 8.68 -14.83
CA LYS A 180 -4.16 8.36 -16.10
C LYS A 180 -3.15 7.23 -15.95
N ILE A 181 -2.71 6.94 -14.73
CA ILE A 181 -1.70 5.93 -14.40
C ILE A 181 -2.37 4.60 -14.07
N ALA A 182 -3.44 4.63 -13.27
CA ALA A 182 -4.17 3.43 -12.86
C ALA A 182 -5.67 3.67 -12.74
N ALA A 183 -6.45 2.58 -12.84
CA ALA A 183 -7.91 2.65 -12.85
C ALA A 183 -8.55 3.00 -11.50
N ASN A 184 -7.79 2.92 -10.40
CA ASN A 184 -8.30 3.20 -9.06
C ASN A 184 -7.42 4.24 -8.37
N VAL A 185 -8.06 5.22 -7.74
CA VAL A 185 -7.40 6.19 -6.87
C VAL A 185 -7.99 6.06 -5.47
N LEU A 186 -7.11 5.86 -4.50
CA LEU A 186 -7.38 5.86 -3.06
C LEU A 186 -6.74 7.11 -2.46
N ILE A 187 -7.43 7.80 -1.57
CA ILE A 187 -6.87 8.93 -0.80
C ILE A 187 -6.72 8.53 0.66
N GLU A 188 -5.54 8.73 1.21
CA GLU A 188 -5.26 8.56 2.63
C GLU A 188 -5.50 9.85 3.44
N GLY A 189 -5.56 9.72 4.77
CA GLY A 189 -5.71 10.86 5.68
C GLY A 189 -7.14 11.40 5.77
N ILE A 190 -8.15 10.58 5.47
CA ILE A 190 -9.56 10.95 5.67
C ILE A 190 -9.89 10.89 7.17
N GLU A 191 -10.11 12.05 7.80
CA GLU A 191 -10.39 12.14 9.24
C GLU A 191 -11.81 12.62 9.55
N THR A 192 -12.45 13.27 8.59
CA THR A 192 -13.79 13.86 8.74
C THR A 192 -14.71 13.57 7.56
N GLU A 193 -16.01 13.79 7.77
CA GLU A 193 -17.00 13.74 6.68
C GLU A 193 -16.72 14.77 5.58
N ARG A 194 -16.13 15.91 5.95
CA ARG A 194 -15.69 16.94 5.00
C ARG A 194 -14.56 16.42 4.13
N ASP A 195 -13.57 15.74 4.71
CA ASP A 195 -12.49 15.10 3.97
C ASP A 195 -13.01 14.07 2.97
N ARG A 196 -13.94 13.20 3.42
CA ARG A 196 -14.61 12.22 2.56
C ARG A 196 -15.29 12.89 1.37
N THR A 197 -15.99 14.00 1.62
CA THR A 197 -16.68 14.77 0.58
C THR A 197 -15.70 15.40 -0.41
N CYS A 198 -14.60 16.00 0.08
CA CYS A 198 -13.55 16.55 -0.77
C CYS A 198 -12.91 15.48 -1.66
N ALA A 199 -12.55 14.33 -1.09
CA ALA A 199 -11.97 13.20 -1.81
C ALA A 199 -12.91 12.65 -2.89
N LEU A 200 -14.20 12.47 -2.54
CA LEU A 200 -15.22 12.00 -3.48
C LEU A 200 -15.44 13.00 -4.63
N HIS A 201 -15.56 14.29 -4.34
CA HIS A 201 -15.72 15.33 -5.36
C HIS A 201 -14.48 15.49 -6.25
N ALA A 202 -13.29 15.22 -5.73
CA ALA A 202 -12.07 15.19 -6.53
C ALA A 202 -12.02 14.00 -7.51
N GLY A 203 -12.90 13.00 -7.35
CA GLY A 203 -13.01 11.84 -8.23
C GLY A 203 -12.32 10.58 -7.70
N ALA A 204 -11.84 10.59 -6.45
CA ALA A 204 -11.26 9.39 -5.86
C ALA A 204 -12.34 8.33 -5.64
N ARG A 205 -11.96 7.05 -5.83
CA ARG A 205 -12.89 5.93 -5.67
C ARG A 205 -12.90 5.43 -4.23
N PHE A 206 -11.73 5.40 -3.60
CA PHE A 206 -11.52 4.85 -2.28
C PHE A 206 -10.93 5.90 -1.33
N GLY A 207 -11.15 5.71 -0.05
CA GLY A 207 -10.52 6.49 1.00
C GLY A 207 -10.12 5.62 2.18
N GLN A 208 -9.15 6.10 2.93
CA GLN A 208 -8.64 5.49 4.16
C GLN A 208 -8.25 6.58 5.16
N GLY A 209 -8.43 6.32 6.45
CA GLY A 209 -8.03 7.23 7.52
C GLY A 209 -8.88 7.07 8.78
N TYR A 210 -8.60 7.92 9.77
CA TYR A 210 -9.20 7.84 11.11
C TYR A 210 -10.70 8.15 11.19
N TYR A 211 -11.31 8.59 10.08
CA TYR A 211 -12.76 8.72 10.00
C TYR A 211 -13.48 7.37 10.18
N TRP A 212 -12.80 6.24 9.88
CA TRP A 212 -13.34 4.90 10.04
C TRP A 212 -12.56 4.09 11.09
N PRO A 213 -13.23 3.22 11.87
CA PRO A 213 -12.58 2.44 12.92
C PRO A 213 -11.65 1.37 12.34
N SER A 214 -10.51 1.18 13.00
CA SER A 214 -9.55 0.09 12.71
C SER A 214 -9.76 -1.11 13.63
N TRP A 215 -9.31 -2.29 13.19
CA TRP A 215 -9.23 -3.49 14.03
C TRP A 215 -7.79 -3.70 14.50
N ARG A 216 -7.59 -4.20 15.74
CA ARG A 216 -6.26 -4.43 16.32
C ARG A 216 -6.23 -5.71 17.14
N TRP A 217 -5.12 -6.43 17.05
CA TRP A 217 -4.80 -7.59 17.88
C TRP A 217 -3.39 -7.42 18.43
N GLN A 218 -3.23 -7.63 19.74
CA GLN A 218 -1.92 -7.72 20.36
C GLN A 218 -1.44 -9.17 20.26
N GLU A 219 -0.15 -9.40 20.02
CA GLU A 219 0.44 -10.72 20.27
C GLU A 219 0.51 -10.91 21.79
N ASP A 220 -0.05 -12.01 22.30
CA ASP A 220 0.05 -12.43 23.70
C ASP A 220 1.51 -12.75 24.09
#